data_AF-A0A944L719-F1
#
_entry.id   AF-A0A944L719-F1
#
_cell.length_a   1.000
_cell.length_b   1.000
_cell.length_c   1.000
_cell.angle_alpha   90.00
_cell.angle_beta   90.00
_cell.angle_gamma   90.00
#
_symmetry.space_group_name_H-M   'P 1'
#
loop_
_entity.id
_entity.type
_entity.pdbx_description
1 polymer ?
#
loop_
_entity_poly.entity_id
_entity_poly.type
_entity_poly.pdbx_seq_one_letter_code
_entity_poly.pdbx_strand_id
1 'polypeptide(L)' 'MNGQADYEYTTVTVYNHPRRQARVLNRLRKKGWEILAIRPSAASWWASDTSEATLRRVRP' A
#
# COMPACT_ATOMS: atom_id res chain seq x y z
N MET A 1 -29.82 -9.63 -0.85
CA MET A 1 -28.42 -10.08 -0.65
C MET A 1 -27.53 -8.85 -0.71
N ASN A 2 -27.13 -8.30 0.44
CA ASN A 2 -26.18 -7.20 0.47
C ASN A 2 -24.79 -7.76 0.16
N GLY A 3 -24.46 -7.86 -1.13
CA GLY A 3 -23.20 -8.37 -1.66
C GLY A 3 -22.03 -7.41 -1.44
N GLN A 4 -21.84 -6.95 -0.21
CA GLN A 4 -20.68 -6.17 0.16
C GLN A 4 -19.53 -7.15 0.32
N ALA A 5 -18.58 -7.14 -0.61
CA ALA A 5 -17.36 -7.92 -0.45
C ALA A 5 -16.66 -7.44 0.84
N ASP A 6 -16.37 -8.39 1.73
CA ASP A 6 -15.55 -8.09 2.91
C ASP A 6 -14.14 -7.78 2.41
N TYR A 7 -13.65 -6.59 2.75
CA TYR A 7 -12.30 -6.16 2.38
C TYR A 7 -11.42 -6.17 3.62
N GLU A 8 -10.22 -6.76 3.48
CA GLU A 8 -9.14 -6.59 4.44
C GLU A 8 -8.31 -5.38 4.04
N TYR A 9 -8.02 -4.51 5.01
CA TYR A 9 -7.22 -3.30 4.81
C TYR A 9 -5.88 -3.41 5.57
N THR A 10 -4.81 -2.93 4.96
CA THR A 10 -3.50 -2.83 5.62
C THR A 10 -2.73 -1.61 5.13
N THR A 11 -1.80 -1.14 5.96
CA THR A 11 -0.89 -0.05 5.61
C THR A 11 0.53 -0.58 5.66
N VAL A 12 1.30 -0.33 4.60
CA VAL A 12 2.71 -0.74 4.52
C VAL A 12 3.61 0.44 4.19
N THR A 13 4.77 0.50 4.83
CA THR A 13 5.80 1.48 4.49
C THR A 13 6.49 1.05 3.19
N VAL A 14 6.57 1.95 2.23
CA VAL A 14 7.28 1.79 0.96
C VAL A 14 8.32 2.89 0.81
N TYR A 15 9.45 2.60 0.19
CA TYR A 15 10.46 3.62 -0.09
C TYR A 15 10.00 4.59 -1.19
N ASN A 16 10.43 5.84 -1.13
CA ASN A 16 10.13 6.88 -2.13
C ASN A 16 10.99 6.75 -3.39
N HIS A 17 12.09 5.99 -3.33
CA HIS A 17 12.88 5.68 -4.50
C HIS A 17 12.03 4.97 -5.60
N PRO A 18 11.79 5.58 -6.77
CA PRO A 18 10.76 5.15 -7.73
C PRO A 18 10.84 3.68 -8.14
N ARG A 19 12.07 3.21 -8.45
CA ARG A 19 12.29 1.80 -8.85
C ARG A 19 12.04 0.80 -7.71
N ARG A 20 12.35 1.16 -6.47
CA ARG A 20 12.14 0.29 -5.29
C ARG A 20 10.65 0.26 -4.95
N GLN A 21 10.01 1.42 -4.95
CA GLN A 21 8.57 1.56 -4.74
C GLN A 21 7.79 0.71 -5.74
N ALA A 22 8.06 0.87 -7.04
CA ALA A 22 7.38 0.11 -8.09
C ALA A 22 7.54 -1.40 -7.93
N ARG A 23 8.73 -1.88 -7.53
CA ARG A 23 8.97 -3.32 -7.27
C ARG A 23 8.10 -3.85 -6.13
N VAL A 24 8.01 -3.10 -5.02
CA VAL A 24 7.22 -3.50 -3.85
C VAL A 24 5.73 -3.48 -4.19
N LEU A 25 5.24 -2.40 -4.80
CA LEU A 25 3.85 -2.26 -5.22
C LEU A 25 3.44 -3.34 -6.22
N ASN A 26 4.27 -3.65 -7.20
CA ASN A 26 4.01 -4.76 -8.15
C ASN A 26 3.95 -6.12 -7.46
N ARG A 27 4.79 -6.36 -6.44
CA ARG A 27 4.74 -7.60 -5.64
C ARG A 27 3.43 -7.69 -4.85
N LEU A 28 2.95 -6.58 -4.30
CA LEU A 28 1.68 -6.52 -3.56
C LEU A 28 0.49 -6.78 -4.48
N ARG A 29 0.48 -6.17 -5.68
CA ARG A 29 -0.54 -6.44 -6.71
C ARG A 29 -0.59 -7.91 -7.10
N LYS A 30 0.57 -8.55 -7.29
CA LYS A 30 0.65 -10.00 -7.56
C LYS A 30 0.11 -10.88 -6.43
N LYS A 31 0.08 -10.38 -5.20
CA LYS A 31 -0.49 -11.06 -4.02
C LYS A 31 -2.00 -10.79 -3.84
N GLY A 32 -2.64 -10.09 -4.79
CA GLY A 32 -4.06 -9.75 -4.72
C GLY A 32 -4.38 -8.48 -3.94
N TRP A 33 -3.37 -7.69 -3.56
CA TRP A 33 -3.59 -6.39 -2.94
C TRP A 33 -3.84 -5.30 -3.99
N GLU A 34 -4.87 -4.52 -3.77
CA GLU A 34 -5.18 -3.29 -4.48
C GLU A 34 -4.62 -2.10 -3.71
N ILE A 35 -3.96 -1.17 -4.40
CA ILE A 35 -3.36 0.02 -3.80
C ILE A 35 -4.39 1.13 -3.84
N LEU A 36 -4.80 1.63 -2.68
CA LEU A 36 -5.81 2.68 -2.55
C LEU A 36 -5.20 4.07 -2.51
N ALA A 37 -4.14 4.23 -1.72
CA ALA A 37 -3.48 5.51 -1.53
C ALA A 37 -2.01 5.32 -1.20
N ILE A 38 -1.18 6.27 -1.62
CA ILE A 38 0.22 6.38 -1.21
C ILE A 38 0.38 7.79 -0.66
N ARG A 39 0.82 7.91 0.59
CA ARG A 39 1.02 9.18 1.28
C ARG A 39 2.46 9.29 1.75
N PRO A 40 3.12 10.45 1.60
CA PRO A 40 4.43 10.67 2.20
C PRO A 40 4.34 10.43 3.72
N SER A 41 5.28 9.69 4.30
CA SER A 41 5.28 9.57 5.76
C SER A 41 5.76 10.91 6.33
N ALA A 42 4.85 11.65 6.97
CA ALA A 42 5.15 12.96 7.56
C ALA A 42 5.90 12.84 8.90
N ALA A 43 6.21 11.61 9.34
CA ALA A 43 6.61 11.33 10.71
C ALA A 43 8.02 11.85 11.08
N SER A 44 8.89 12.20 10.12
CA SER A 44 10.13 12.91 10.44
C SER A 44 10.83 13.53 9.24
N TRP A 45 11.54 14.64 9.46
CA TRP A 45 12.35 15.35 8.46
C TRP A 45 13.54 14.52 7.92
N TRP A 46 13.81 13.35 8.52
CA TRP A 46 14.81 12.36 8.09
C TRP A 46 14.21 11.09 7.46
N ALA A 47 12.90 10.83 7.64
CA ALA A 47 12.16 9.76 6.97
C ALA A 47 11.55 10.19 5.63
N SER A 48 12.09 11.26 5.03
CA SER A 48 11.62 11.79 3.74
C SER A 48 11.76 10.81 2.56
N ASP A 49 12.42 9.66 2.76
CA ASP A 49 12.57 8.61 1.74
C ASP A 49 11.58 7.44 1.91
N THR A 50 10.54 7.60 2.74
CA THR A 50 9.45 6.62 2.85
C THR A 50 8.06 7.24 2.69
N SER A 51 7.15 6.42 2.20
CA SER A 51 5.73 6.68 2.06
C SER A 51 4.95 5.53 2.70
N GLU A 52 3.72 5.79 3.08
CA GLU A 52 2.75 4.81 3.52
C GLU A 52 1.81 4.48 2.37
N ALA A 53 1.72 3.21 2.01
CA ALA A 53 0.77 2.70 1.03
C ALA A 53 -0.37 2.01 1.76
N THR A 54 -1.59 2.52 1.60
CA THR A 54 -2.82 1.87 2.05
C THR A 54 -3.28 0.90 0.98
N LEU A 55 -3.54 -0.34 1.38
CA LEU A 55 -3.92 -1.44 0.51
C LEU A 55 -5.24 -2.06 0.97
N ARG A 56 -5.98 -2.64 0.03
CA ARG A 56 -7.11 -3.53 0.32
C ARG A 56 -6.99 -4.85 -0.44
N ARG A 57 -7.61 -5.91 0.06
CA ARG A 57 -7.87 -7.13 -0.71
C ARG A 57 -9.23 -7.71 -0.33
N VAL A 58 -9.85 -8.46 -1.23
CA VAL A 58 -11.06 -9.22 -0.90
C VAL A 58 -10.67 -10.29 0.13
N ARG A 59 -11.41 -10.34 1.23
CA ARG A 59 -11.27 -11.37 2.24
C ARG A 59 -11.85 -12.66 1.66
N PRO A 60 -11.07 -13.75 1.57
CA PRO A 60 -11.57 -15.03 1.11
C PRO A 60 -12.55 -15.66 2.11
#